data_AF-A0A5C0ZR57-F1
#
_entry.id   AF-A0A5C0ZR57-F1
#
_cell.length_a   1.000
_cell.length_b   1.000
_cell.length_c   1.000
_cell.angle_alpha   90.00
_cell.angle_beta   90.00
_cell.angle_gamma   90.00
#
_symmetry.space_group_name_H-M   'P 1'
#
loop_
_entity.id
_entity.type
_entity.pdbx_description
1 polymer ?
#
loop_
_entity_poly.entity_id
_entity_poly.type
_entity_poly.pdbx_seq_one_letter_code
_entity_poly.pdbx_strand_id
1 'polypeptide(L)'
;MKETYHISYLKIAHKGSSSHRQEILSSKLCGCFYCKKTYPPSEIFEWINDINGETAICPKCGIDAVLSSKYPIEDNRFLNEMNRYWF
;
A
#
# COMPACT_ATOMS: atom_id res chain seq x y z
N MET A 1 -26.34 4.76 -3.23
CA MET A 1 -25.24 4.95 -2.25
C MET A 1 -24.00 4.35 -2.88
N LYS A 2 -22.88 5.09 -2.99
CA LYS A 2 -21.64 4.50 -3.49
C LYS A 2 -21.12 3.58 -2.39
N GLU A 3 -20.98 2.29 -2.67
CA GLU A 3 -20.40 1.33 -1.74
C GLU A 3 -18.98 1.77 -1.38
N THR A 4 -18.76 2.08 -0.09
CA THR A 4 -17.47 2.49 0.47
C THR A 4 -16.90 1.38 1.34
N TYR A 5 -15.57 1.28 1.40
CA TYR A 5 -14.91 0.39 2.36
C TYR A 5 -15.16 0.86 3.79
N HIS A 6 -15.43 -0.07 4.71
CA HIS A 6 -15.62 0.27 6.11
C HIS A 6 -14.30 0.77 6.73
N ILE A 7 -14.36 1.80 7.60
CA ILE A 7 -13.17 2.42 8.21
C ILE A 7 -12.31 1.39 8.93
N SER A 8 -12.92 0.40 9.59
CA SER A 8 -12.15 -0.67 10.25
C SER A 8 -11.27 -1.46 9.28
N TYR A 9 -11.74 -1.68 8.05
CA TYR A 9 -10.97 -2.36 7.02
C TYR A 9 -9.82 -1.48 6.51
N LEU A 10 -10.05 -0.17 6.31
CA LEU A 10 -8.99 0.78 5.94
C LEU A 10 -7.86 0.83 7.00
N LYS A 11 -8.22 0.75 8.29
CA LYS A 11 -7.25 0.64 9.39
C LYS A 11 -6.46 -0.67 9.37
N ILE A 12 -7.10 -1.79 9.05
CA ILE A 12 -6.42 -3.07 8.88
C ILE A 12 -5.46 -3.03 7.68
N ALA A 13 -5.88 -2.41 6.58
CA ALA A 13 -5.05 -2.25 5.40
C ALA A 13 -3.82 -1.37 5.68
N HIS A 14 -3.99 -0.23 6.34
CA HIS A 14 -2.88 0.65 6.70
C HIS A 14 -1.82 -0.04 7.55
N LYS A 15 -2.20 -0.94 8.45
CA LYS A 15 -1.21 -1.74 9.21
C LYS A 15 -0.34 -2.62 8.31
N GLY A 16 -0.82 -2.98 7.13
CA GLY A 16 -0.07 -3.73 6.12
C GLY A 16 0.85 -2.88 5.24
N SER A 17 0.93 -1.56 5.45
CA SER A 17 1.82 -0.69 4.67
C SER A 17 3.19 -0.46 5.31
N SER A 18 3.53 -1.15 6.40
CA SER A 18 4.84 -1.06 7.03
C SER A 18 5.36 -2.43 7.48
N SER A 19 6.67 -2.54 7.67
CA SER A 19 7.36 -3.76 8.15
C SER A 19 6.98 -5.02 7.35
N HIS A 20 6.86 -4.87 6.03
CA HIS A 20 6.14 -5.79 5.14
C HIS A 20 7.00 -6.34 3.98
N ARG A 21 8.33 -6.21 4.05
CA ARG A 21 9.21 -6.56 2.92
C ARG A 21 8.99 -7.95 2.35
N GLN A 22 8.85 -8.97 3.19
CA GLN A 22 8.59 -10.33 2.72
C GLN A 22 7.22 -10.45 2.00
N GLU A 23 6.19 -9.75 2.47
CA GLU A 23 4.87 -9.72 1.84
C GLU A 23 4.94 -9.03 0.47
N ILE A 24 5.64 -7.91 0.37
CA ILE A 24 5.83 -7.18 -0.90
C ILE A 24 6.62 -8.01 -1.91
N LEU A 25 7.74 -8.62 -1.51
CA LEU A 25 8.58 -9.42 -2.40
C LEU A 25 7.90 -10.72 -2.88
N SER A 26 6.92 -11.23 -2.13
CA SER A 26 6.12 -12.40 -2.53
C SER A 26 4.86 -12.03 -3.32
N SER A 27 4.52 -10.74 -3.38
CA SER A 27 3.36 -10.26 -4.12
C SER A 27 3.61 -10.22 -5.62
N LYS A 28 2.54 -10.30 -6.43
CA LYS A 28 2.64 -10.08 -7.88
C LYS A 28 2.47 -8.61 -8.26
N LEU A 29 1.83 -7.84 -7.38
CA LEU A 29 1.46 -6.46 -7.65
C LEU A 29 1.45 -5.67 -6.35
N CYS A 30 1.98 -4.46 -6.40
CA CYS A 30 1.93 -3.50 -5.31
C CYS A 30 1.08 -2.30 -5.73
N GLY A 31 0.49 -1.61 -4.75
CA GLY A 31 -0.26 -0.38 -4.97
C GLY A 31 0.14 0.67 -3.95
N CYS A 32 0.38 1.89 -4.41
CA CYS A 32 0.56 3.04 -3.52
C CYS A 32 -0.77 3.76 -3.32
N PHE A 33 -1.25 3.86 -2.09
CA PHE A 33 -2.49 4.57 -1.80
C PHE A 33 -2.32 6.09 -1.67
N TYR A 34 -1.10 6.63 -1.77
CA TYR A 34 -0.89 8.06 -1.92
C TYR A 34 -1.09 8.51 -3.38
N CYS A 35 -0.27 8.01 -4.31
CA CYS A 35 -0.32 8.39 -5.72
C CYS A 35 -1.30 7.54 -6.56
N LYS A 36 -1.90 6.51 -5.97
CA LYS A 36 -2.93 5.64 -6.56
C LYS A 36 -2.42 4.88 -7.80
N LYS A 37 -1.12 4.55 -7.81
CA LYS A 37 -0.47 3.76 -8.88
C LYS A 37 -0.20 2.35 -8.40
N THR A 38 -0.38 1.39 -9.31
CA THR A 38 0.05 0.00 -9.14
C THR A 38 1.27 -0.31 -10.00
N TYR A 39 2.10 -1.23 -9.55
CA TYR A 39 3.37 -1.61 -10.19
C TYR A 39 3.85 -2.97 -9.64
N PRO A 40 4.68 -3.73 -10.38
CA PRO A 40 5.29 -4.94 -9.85
C PRO A 40 6.28 -4.62 -8.71
N PRO A 41 6.47 -5.53 -7.74
CA PRO A 41 7.41 -5.30 -6.64
C PRO A 41 8.86 -5.12 -7.10
N SER A 42 9.22 -5.60 -8.30
CA SER A 42 10.55 -5.42 -8.89
C SER A 42 10.91 -3.97 -9.19
N GLU A 43 9.95 -3.05 -9.16
CA GLU A 43 10.21 -1.61 -9.27
C GLU A 43 10.57 -0.95 -7.92
N ILE A 44 10.48 -1.66 -6.80
CA ILE A 44 10.79 -1.12 -5.46
C ILE A 44 12.27 -1.30 -5.18
N PHE A 45 13.03 -0.21 -5.28
CA PHE A 45 14.48 -0.20 -5.03
C PHE A 45 14.85 0.38 -3.67
N GLU A 46 13.94 1.10 -3.02
CA GLU A 46 14.18 1.80 -1.77
C GLU A 46 13.31 1.24 -0.64
N TRP A 47 13.96 1.02 0.49
CA TRP A 47 13.39 0.44 1.70
C TRP A 47 13.91 1.23 2.89
N ILE A 48 13.01 1.56 3.82
CA ILE A 48 13.37 2.20 5.09
C ILE A 48 13.26 1.19 6.24
N ASN A 49 14.15 1.31 7.22
CA ASN A 49 14.11 0.49 8.42
C ASN A 49 13.07 1.08 9.38
N ASP A 50 12.04 0.30 9.68
CA ASP A 50 11.07 0.56 10.74
C ASP A 50 11.39 -0.34 11.96
N ILE A 51 10.72 -0.12 13.09
CA ILE A 51 10.95 -0.82 14.36
C ILE A 51 10.85 -2.35 14.20
N ASN A 52 9.94 -2.82 13.35
CA ASN A 52 9.62 -4.25 13.20
C ASN A 52 10.06 -4.85 11.86
N GLY A 53 10.75 -4.09 11.00
CA GLY A 53 11.22 -4.56 9.70
C GLY A 53 11.26 -3.46 8.64
N GLU A 54 11.64 -3.86 7.43
CA GLU A 54 11.77 -2.94 6.30
C GLU A 54 10.40 -2.60 5.67
N THR A 55 10.21 -1.31 5.37
CA THR A 55 9.02 -0.75 4.71
C THR A 55 9.38 -0.25 3.32
N ALA A 56 8.56 -0.57 2.32
CA ALA A 56 8.79 -0.18 0.94
C ALA A 56 8.50 1.31 0.70
N ILE A 57 9.39 1.99 -0.03
CA ILE A 57 9.12 3.32 -0.57
C ILE A 57 8.53 3.20 -1.97
N CYS A 58 7.46 3.95 -2.25
CA CYS A 58 6.83 3.96 -3.55
C CYS A 58 7.79 4.53 -4.62
N PRO A 59 8.13 3.78 -5.68
CA PRO A 59 9.04 4.24 -6.74
C PRO A 59 8.43 5.33 -7.63
N LYS A 60 7.13 5.60 -7.50
CA LYS A 60 6.42 6.62 -8.29
C LYS A 60 6.34 7.98 -7.62
N CYS A 61 6.40 8.03 -6.28
CA CYS A 61 6.19 9.27 -5.54
C CYS A 61 7.06 9.45 -4.29
N GLY A 62 7.86 8.47 -3.90
CA GLY A 62 8.81 8.58 -2.80
C GLY A 62 8.21 8.50 -1.38
N ILE A 63 6.98 8.00 -1.24
CA ILE A 63 6.31 7.85 0.07
C ILE A 63 6.11 6.37 0.41
N ASP A 64 6.18 6.04 1.70
CA ASP A 64 5.98 4.73 2.34
C ASP A 64 4.50 4.30 2.44
N ALA A 65 3.69 4.60 1.41
CA ALA A 65 2.26 4.31 1.37
C ALA A 65 1.94 3.08 0.47
N VAL A 66 2.74 2.02 0.57
CA VAL A 66 2.69 0.85 -0.34
C VAL A 66 1.91 -0.31 0.29
N LEU A 67 1.07 -0.99 -0.47
CA LEU A 67 0.37 -2.22 -0.10
C LEU A 67 0.59 -3.32 -1.12
N SER A 68 0.59 -4.57 -0.67
CA SER A 68 0.66 -5.75 -1.54
C SER A 68 -0.70 -6.11 -2.16
N SER A 69 -0.70 -7.04 -3.11
CA SER A 69 -1.90 -7.66 -3.71
C SER A 69 -2.79 -8.44 -2.74
N LYS A 70 -2.43 -8.55 -1.45
CA LYS A 70 -3.31 -9.07 -0.39
C LYS A 70 -4.51 -8.14 -0.15
N TYR A 71 -4.37 -6.87 -0.50
CA TYR A 71 -5.41 -5.86 -0.40
C TYR A 71 -6.01 -5.54 -1.78
N PRO A 72 -7.19 -4.87 -1.86
CA PRO A 72 -7.86 -4.55 -3.12
C PRO A 72 -7.19 -3.41 -3.91
N ILE A 73 -5.87 -3.46 -4.08
CA ILE A 73 -5.06 -2.40 -4.71
C ILE A 73 -5.41 -2.15 -6.18
N GLU A 74 -6.08 -3.09 -6.85
CA GLU A 74 -6.59 -2.92 -8.21
C GLU A 74 -7.93 -2.16 -8.24
N ASP A 75 -8.64 -2.06 -7.11
CA ASP A 75 -9.83 -1.23 -6.99
C ASP A 75 -9.42 0.22 -6.71
N ASN A 76 -9.55 1.09 -7.72
CA ASN A 76 -9.29 2.52 -7.57
C ASN A 76 -10.13 3.18 -6.46
N ARG A 77 -11.31 2.63 -6.13
CA ARG A 77 -12.11 3.12 -5.00
C ARG A 77 -11.37 2.85 -3.70
N PHE A 78 -10.84 1.63 -3.51
CA PHE A 78 -10.06 1.29 -2.32
C PHE A 78 -8.87 2.23 -2.14
N LEU A 79 -8.05 2.42 -3.19
CA LEU A 79 -6.90 3.32 -3.12
C LEU A 79 -7.33 4.77 -2.83
N ASN A 80 -8.46 5.22 -3.39
CA ASN A 80 -8.98 6.57 -3.14
C ASN A 80 -9.51 6.74 -1.70
N GLU A 81 -10.16 5.73 -1.15
CA GLU A 81 -10.65 5.74 0.24
C GLU A 81 -9.50 5.68 1.24
N MET A 82 -8.47 4.86 0.97
CA MET A 82 -7.22 4.85 1.75
C MET A 82 -6.53 6.22 1.71
N ASN A 83 -6.39 6.81 0.51
CA ASN A 83 -5.82 8.15 0.36
C ASN A 83 -6.57 9.17 1.21
N ARG A 84 -7.90 9.28 1.02
CA ARG A 84 -8.74 10.27 1.71
C ARG A 84 -8.77 10.11 3.23
N TYR A 85 -8.54 8.90 3.75
CA TYR A 85 -8.55 8.65 5.19
C TYR A 85 -7.21 8.98 5.87
N TRP A 86 -6.08 8.89 5.15
CA TRP A 86 -4.73 9.04 5.70
C TRP A 86 -3.97 10.30 5.25
N PHE A 87 -4.44 10.97 4.18
CA PHE A 87 -3.85 12.18 3.59
C PHE A 87 -4.93 13.20 3.24
#